data_AF-A0A2H0KQU0-F1
#
_entry.id   AF-A0A2H0KQU0-F1
#
_cell.length_a   1.000
_cell.length_b   1.000
_cell.length_c   1.000
_cell.angle_alpha   90.00
_cell.angle_beta   90.00
_cell.angle_gamma   90.00
#
_symmetry.space_group_name_H-M   'P 1'
#
loop_
_entity.id
_entity.type
_entity.pdbx_description
1 polymer ?
#
loop_
_entity_poly.entity_id
_entity_poly.type
_entity_poly.pdbx_seq_one_letter_code
_entity_poly.pdbx_strand_id
1 'polypeptide(L)'
;MFPEHISHFGKITKANRQKVLRKPKDLKPEYPGHLIALDTIEKFINGTRRYVITFEDIYTRSAFAWATKSHASKAAEEFFELCLKVFPYSFNFLWALTDNGSEFKKHFSERLKELHLTHCHTYPKTPKMNAHVERFNRTIQDDWIDWRIADLADPDKFNHALMDYLIFYNTRRVHFAFQNKLSPAQFMLQWQAKQPIILNMPQESRIGWHYTTARFSFLGLV
;
A
#
# COMPACT_ATOMS: atom_id res chain seq x y z
N MET A 1 -24.49 40.03 7.86
CA MET A 1 -23.08 39.97 7.40
C MET A 1 -22.47 38.74 8.08
N PHE A 2 -22.05 37.72 7.33
CA PHE A 2 -21.43 36.51 7.90
C PHE A 2 -19.92 36.73 8.06
N PRO A 3 -19.28 36.19 9.11
CA PRO A 3 -17.84 36.36 9.32
C PRO A 3 -17.03 35.68 8.20
N GLU A 4 -16.15 36.44 7.56
CA GLU A 4 -15.26 35.96 6.51
C GLU A 4 -13.86 35.67 7.06
N HIS A 5 -13.18 34.64 6.55
CA HIS A 5 -11.83 34.30 6.97
C HIS A 5 -10.82 35.18 6.23
N ILE A 6 -10.22 36.12 6.94
CA ILE A 6 -9.24 37.07 6.41
C ILE A 6 -7.84 36.57 6.78
N SER A 7 -6.99 36.39 5.76
CA SER A 7 -5.58 36.06 5.98
C SER A 7 -4.82 37.22 6.64
N HIS A 8 -3.64 36.95 7.20
CA HIS A 8 -2.77 37.99 7.79
C HIS A 8 -2.48 39.17 6.82
N PHE A 9 -2.59 38.95 5.51
CA PHE A 9 -2.40 39.98 4.47
C PHE A 9 -3.68 40.72 4.08
N GLY A 10 -4.77 40.60 4.83
CA GLY A 10 -6.04 41.28 4.53
C GLY A 10 -6.82 40.67 3.37
N LYS A 11 -6.34 39.58 2.75
CA LYS A 11 -7.07 38.89 1.68
C LYS A 11 -8.10 37.94 2.26
N ILE A 12 -9.33 38.04 1.77
CA ILE A 12 -10.41 37.07 2.03
C ILE A 12 -9.97 35.73 1.45
N THR A 13 -9.91 34.71 2.30
CA THR A 13 -9.51 33.35 1.93
C THR A 13 -10.69 32.41 2.16
N LYS A 14 -11.09 31.67 1.13
CA LYS A 14 -12.11 30.64 1.29
C LYS A 14 -11.51 29.43 2.00
N ALA A 15 -12.14 29.02 3.10
CA ALA A 15 -11.81 27.77 3.76
C ALA A 15 -12.28 26.58 2.91
N ASN A 16 -11.41 26.03 2.06
CA ASN A 16 -11.66 24.80 1.30
C ASN A 16 -11.46 23.56 2.18
N ARG A 17 -12.26 23.40 3.23
CA ARG A 17 -12.25 22.18 4.05
C ARG A 17 -13.00 21.07 3.31
N GLN A 18 -12.27 20.23 2.58
CA GLN A 18 -12.82 18.99 2.06
C GLN A 18 -13.02 17.99 3.21
N LYS A 19 -14.18 17.35 3.25
CA LYS A 19 -14.45 16.30 4.23
C LYS A 19 -13.57 15.10 3.90
N VAL A 20 -12.70 14.74 4.84
CA VAL A 20 -11.82 13.59 4.74
C VAL A 20 -12.62 12.32 5.03
N LEU A 21 -12.61 11.35 4.11
CA LEU A 21 -13.23 10.05 4.34
C LEU A 21 -12.44 9.28 5.39
N ARG A 22 -13.12 8.85 6.46
CA ARG A 22 -12.51 8.04 7.51
C ARG A 22 -12.76 6.57 7.24
N LYS A 23 -11.81 5.72 7.61
CA LYS A 23 -11.97 4.27 7.52
C LYS A 23 -13.23 3.83 8.29
N PRO A 24 -14.18 3.14 7.65
CA PRO A 24 -15.34 2.58 8.33
C PRO A 24 -14.91 1.65 9.48
N LYS A 25 -15.57 1.72 10.63
CA LYS A 25 -15.18 0.98 11.84
C LYS A 25 -15.32 -0.53 11.68
N ASP A 26 -16.25 -0.94 10.83
CA ASP A 26 -16.63 -2.30 10.49
C ASP A 26 -15.89 -2.84 9.26
N LEU A 27 -15.09 -2.01 8.57
CA LEU A 27 -14.31 -2.45 7.42
C LEU A 27 -13.27 -3.48 7.84
N LYS A 28 -13.52 -4.73 7.44
CA LYS A 28 -12.59 -5.86 7.55
C LYS A 28 -12.14 -6.27 6.16
N PRO A 29 -10.83 -6.51 5.94
CA PRO A 29 -10.37 -7.10 4.69
C PRO A 29 -10.94 -8.53 4.54
N GLU A 30 -11.41 -8.86 3.34
CA GLU A 30 -12.13 -10.12 3.07
C GLU A 30 -11.43 -10.97 2.01
N TYR A 31 -10.70 -10.31 1.11
CA TYR A 31 -9.95 -10.92 0.04
C TYR A 31 -8.65 -10.14 -0.20
N PRO A 32 -7.66 -10.74 -0.89
CA PRO A 32 -6.42 -10.07 -1.28
C PRO A 32 -6.67 -8.76 -2.03
N GLY A 33 -6.01 -7.69 -1.61
CA GLY A 33 -6.20 -6.36 -2.20
C GLY A 33 -7.48 -5.63 -1.75
N HIS A 34 -8.35 -6.23 -0.92
CA HIS A 34 -9.56 -5.55 -0.43
C HIS A 34 -9.22 -4.25 0.31
N LEU A 35 -8.19 -4.28 1.17
CA LEU A 35 -7.72 -3.12 1.93
C LEU A 35 -6.20 -3.12 2.00
N ILE A 36 -5.59 -2.10 1.38
CA ILE A 36 -4.16 -1.80 1.50
C ILE A 36 -3.95 -0.66 2.49
N ALA A 37 -2.80 -0.66 3.15
CA ALA A 37 -2.36 0.46 3.97
C ALA A 37 -0.99 0.95 3.50
N LEU A 38 -0.83 2.28 3.49
CA LEU A 38 0.45 2.92 3.25
C LEU A 38 0.82 3.84 4.42
N ASP A 39 2.11 3.93 4.68
CA ASP A 39 2.68 4.78 5.72
C ASP A 39 4.11 5.19 5.34
N THR A 40 4.65 6.22 6.00
CA THR A 40 5.98 6.77 5.71
C THR A 40 6.86 6.70 6.94
N ILE A 41 8.01 6.04 6.82
CA ILE A 41 9.08 6.07 7.82
C ILE A 41 10.04 7.20 7.49
N GLU A 42 10.30 8.10 8.44
CA GLU A 42 11.28 9.18 8.30
C GLU A 42 12.58 8.84 9.04
N LYS A 43 13.72 9.05 8.37
CA LYS A 43 15.07 8.92 8.96
C LYS A 43 15.88 10.18 8.67
N PHE A 44 16.71 10.57 9.63
CA PHE A 44 17.61 11.72 9.50
C PHE A 44 19.06 11.25 9.37
N ILE A 45 19.70 11.57 8.25
CA ILE A 45 21.06 11.11 7.91
C ILE A 45 21.86 12.30 7.38
N ASN A 46 23.01 12.58 8.00
CA ASN A 46 23.93 13.63 7.59
C ASN A 46 23.25 14.99 7.33
N GLY A 47 22.37 15.41 8.23
CA GLY A 47 21.67 16.69 8.09
C GLY A 47 20.47 16.68 7.14
N THR A 48 20.18 15.56 6.47
CA THR A 48 19.10 15.45 5.48
C THR A 48 18.08 14.39 5.88
N ARG A 49 16.81 14.67 5.60
CA ARG A 49 15.72 13.71 5.77
C ARG A 49 15.68 12.72 4.60
N ARG A 50 15.38 11.47 4.91
CA ARG A 50 15.10 10.38 3.97
C ARG A 50 13.82 9.71 4.39
N TYR A 51 13.07 9.25 3.41
CA TYR A 51 11.74 8.70 3.64
C TYR A 51 11.70 7.30 3.04
N VAL A 52 11.12 6.35 3.76
CA VAL A 52 10.82 5.03 3.24
C VAL A 52 9.31 4.90 3.25
N ILE A 53 8.71 4.90 2.07
CA ILE A 53 7.26 4.71 1.93
C ILE A 53 7.02 3.21 1.96
N THR A 54 6.01 2.81 2.71
CA THR A 54 5.67 1.41 2.98
C THR A 54 4.26 1.12 2.51
N PHE A 55 4.04 -0.12 2.10
CA PHE A 55 2.79 -0.65 1.60
C PHE A 55 2.57 -2.03 2.22
N GLU A 56 1.36 -2.30 2.68
CA GLU A 56 0.94 -3.63 3.13
C GLU A 56 -0.50 -3.91 2.66
N ASP A 57 -0.72 -5.06 2.02
CA ASP A 57 -2.06 -5.62 1.87
C ASP A 57 -2.47 -6.31 3.18
N ILE A 58 -3.49 -5.77 3.84
CA ILE A 58 -3.84 -6.17 5.21
C ILE A 58 -4.35 -7.61 5.28
N TYR A 59 -4.97 -8.10 4.20
CA TYR A 59 -5.48 -9.47 4.15
C TYR A 59 -4.34 -10.48 4.04
N THR A 60 -3.42 -10.27 3.10
CA THR A 60 -2.38 -11.25 2.76
C THR A 60 -1.06 -11.06 3.49
N ARG A 61 -0.87 -9.91 4.15
CA ARG A 61 0.41 -9.48 4.74
C ARG A 61 1.55 -9.33 3.75
N SER A 62 1.23 -9.32 2.46
CA SER A 62 2.21 -8.99 1.42
C SER A 62 2.58 -7.52 1.57
N ALA A 63 3.87 -7.23 1.62
CA ALA A 63 4.36 -5.89 1.91
C ALA A 63 5.45 -5.47 0.95
N PHE A 64 5.55 -4.16 0.74
CA PHE A 64 6.57 -3.54 -0.10
C PHE A 64 7.04 -2.24 0.56
N ALA A 65 8.27 -1.82 0.25
CA ALA A 65 8.83 -0.59 0.77
C ALA A 65 9.83 -0.01 -0.23
N TRP A 66 9.94 1.32 -0.25
CA TRP A 66 10.87 2.01 -1.14
C TRP A 66 11.36 3.31 -0.51
N ALA A 67 12.68 3.51 -0.51
CA ALA A 67 13.31 4.74 -0.06
C ALA A 67 13.23 5.82 -1.15
N THR A 68 12.97 7.05 -0.72
CA THR A 68 12.91 8.25 -1.56
C THR A 68 13.58 9.43 -0.87
N LYS A 69 14.04 10.39 -1.69
CA LYS A 69 14.59 11.67 -1.23
C LYS A 69 13.49 12.68 -0.88
N SER A 70 12.24 12.44 -1.29
CA SER A 70 11.14 13.39 -1.21
C SER A 70 9.92 12.83 -0.47
N HIS A 71 9.34 13.64 0.41
CA HIS A 71 8.06 13.40 1.09
C HIS A 71 6.89 14.07 0.33
N ALA A 72 7.11 14.49 -0.91
CA ALA A 72 6.06 15.09 -1.74
C ALA A 72 5.06 14.02 -2.19
N SER A 73 3.83 14.44 -2.46
CA SER A 73 2.78 13.51 -2.89
C SER A 73 3.06 12.82 -4.22
N LYS A 74 3.92 13.41 -5.06
CA LYS A 74 4.37 12.78 -6.30
C LYS A 74 5.22 11.53 -6.04
N ALA A 75 6.06 11.56 -5.00
CA ALA A 75 6.86 10.39 -4.62
C ALA A 75 5.98 9.24 -4.11
N ALA A 76 4.91 9.55 -3.37
CA ALA A 76 3.93 8.54 -2.92
C ALA A 76 3.15 7.94 -4.11
N GLU A 77 2.77 8.75 -5.10
CA GLU A 77 2.16 8.27 -6.35
C GLU A 77 3.09 7.32 -7.11
N GLU A 78 4.35 7.73 -7.34
CA GLU A 78 5.34 6.91 -8.05
C GLU A 78 5.62 5.59 -7.32
N PHE A 79 5.72 5.63 -6.00
CA PHE A 79 5.82 4.44 -5.18
C PHE A 79 4.60 3.52 -5.33
N PHE A 80 3.39 4.09 -5.33
CA PHE A 80 2.18 3.32 -5.50
C PHE A 80 2.12 2.63 -6.87
N GLU A 81 2.54 3.31 -7.94
CA GLU A 81 2.69 2.70 -9.27
C GLU A 81 3.67 1.52 -9.28
N LEU A 82 4.76 1.59 -8.50
CA LEU A 82 5.66 0.45 -8.32
C LEU A 82 4.96 -0.69 -7.59
N CYS A 83 4.17 -0.39 -6.54
CA CYS A 83 3.39 -1.40 -5.84
C CYS A 83 2.43 -2.14 -6.78
N LEU A 84 1.73 -1.43 -7.67
CA LEU A 84 0.82 -2.03 -8.65
C LEU A 84 1.54 -3.00 -9.60
N LYS A 85 2.81 -2.75 -9.93
CA LYS A 85 3.62 -3.61 -10.82
C LYS A 85 4.19 -4.82 -10.10
N VAL A 86 4.58 -4.65 -8.84
CA VAL A 86 5.21 -5.71 -8.04
C VAL A 86 4.18 -6.65 -7.43
N PHE A 87 2.97 -6.14 -7.15
CA PHE A 87 1.93 -6.97 -6.54
C PHE A 87 1.55 -8.10 -7.52
N PRO A 88 1.78 -9.37 -7.17
CA PRO A 88 1.77 -10.47 -8.13
C PRO A 88 0.36 -10.88 -8.58
N TYR A 89 -0.65 -10.06 -8.29
CA TYR A 89 -2.04 -10.39 -8.52
C TYR A 89 -2.83 -9.19 -9.02
N SER A 90 -3.60 -9.43 -10.10
CA SER A 90 -4.52 -8.46 -10.70
C SER A 90 -5.80 -8.35 -9.87
N PHE A 91 -5.70 -7.80 -8.66
CA PHE A 91 -6.88 -7.46 -7.89
C PHE A 91 -7.21 -5.98 -8.07
N ASN A 92 -8.50 -5.68 -8.22
CA ASN A 92 -8.98 -4.32 -8.07
C ASN A 92 -8.90 -3.98 -6.59
N PHE A 93 -7.84 -3.26 -6.21
CA PHE A 93 -7.77 -2.68 -4.89
C PHE A 93 -9.03 -1.84 -4.67
N LEU A 94 -9.71 -2.04 -3.54
CA LEU A 94 -10.96 -1.31 -3.27
C LEU A 94 -10.73 -0.15 -2.30
N TRP A 95 -9.93 -0.38 -1.26
CA TRP A 95 -9.68 0.61 -0.21
C TRP A 95 -8.18 0.83 0.00
N ALA A 96 -7.78 2.09 0.04
CA ALA A 96 -6.45 2.51 0.49
C ALA A 96 -6.56 3.26 1.82
N LEU A 97 -5.82 2.81 2.83
CA LEU A 97 -5.74 3.41 4.15
C LEU A 97 -4.43 4.15 4.32
N THR A 98 -4.49 5.44 4.68
CA THR A 98 -3.31 6.20 5.10
C THR A 98 -3.62 7.02 6.35
N ASP A 99 -2.61 7.65 6.93
CA ASP A 99 -2.81 8.71 7.91
C ASP A 99 -3.20 10.04 7.20
N ASN A 100 -3.18 11.18 7.91
CA ASN A 100 -3.50 12.48 7.31
C ASN A 100 -2.26 13.21 6.73
N GLY A 101 -1.18 12.47 6.48
CA GLY A 101 0.07 12.95 5.89
C GLY A 101 -0.15 13.70 4.58
N SER A 102 0.72 14.69 4.31
CA SER A 102 0.63 15.53 3.11
C SER A 102 1.09 14.81 1.84
N GLU A 103 1.95 13.80 1.96
CA GLU A 103 2.37 12.89 0.89
C GLU A 103 1.19 12.10 0.32
N PHE A 104 0.21 11.72 1.14
CA PHE A 104 -0.94 10.96 0.66
C PHE A 104 -2.07 11.85 0.11
N LYS A 105 -1.80 13.13 -0.18
CA LYS A 105 -2.79 14.07 -0.76
C LYS A 105 -2.47 14.34 -2.22
N LYS A 106 -3.22 15.26 -2.85
CA LYS A 106 -2.98 15.75 -4.24
C LYS A 106 -2.72 14.57 -5.21
N HIS A 107 -1.53 14.50 -5.81
CA HIS A 107 -1.12 13.48 -6.77
C HIS A 107 -1.43 12.04 -6.37
N PHE A 108 -1.09 11.62 -5.14
CA PHE A 108 -1.39 10.26 -4.69
C PHE A 108 -2.91 10.01 -4.63
N SER A 109 -3.66 10.93 -4.04
CA SER A 109 -5.12 10.81 -3.91
C SER A 109 -5.84 10.91 -5.25
N GLU A 110 -5.34 11.73 -6.17
CA GLU A 110 -5.81 11.81 -7.56
C GLU A 110 -5.59 10.48 -8.28
N ARG A 111 -4.40 9.89 -8.13
CA ARG A 111 -4.10 8.61 -8.74
C ARG A 111 -4.95 7.45 -8.22
N LEU A 112 -5.21 7.42 -6.91
CA LEU A 112 -6.17 6.46 -6.35
C LEU A 112 -7.56 6.62 -6.97
N LYS A 113 -8.03 7.85 -7.19
CA LYS A 113 -9.34 8.12 -7.82
C LYS A 113 -9.37 7.65 -9.28
N GLU A 114 -8.31 7.88 -10.06
CA GLU A 114 -8.20 7.39 -11.44
C GLU A 114 -8.30 5.87 -11.52
N LEU A 115 -7.74 5.19 -10.53
CA LEU A 115 -7.76 3.73 -10.41
C LEU A 115 -9.02 3.20 -9.72
N HIS A 116 -9.97 4.09 -9.38
CA HIS A 116 -11.24 3.75 -8.70
C HIS A 116 -11.06 3.15 -7.29
N LEU A 117 -9.94 3.47 -6.62
CA LEU A 117 -9.70 3.12 -5.22
C LEU A 117 -10.33 4.16 -4.29
N THR A 118 -10.98 3.68 -3.24
CA THR A 118 -11.49 4.53 -2.17
C THR A 118 -10.38 4.86 -1.18
N HIS A 119 -9.92 6.11 -1.19
CA HIS A 119 -8.94 6.60 -0.22
C HIS A 119 -9.61 6.95 1.11
N CYS A 120 -9.23 6.26 2.18
CA CYS A 120 -9.74 6.47 3.52
C CYS A 120 -8.60 6.75 4.51
N HIS A 121 -8.91 7.48 5.57
CA HIS A 121 -7.92 7.91 6.55
C HIS A 121 -8.19 7.33 7.94
N THR A 122 -7.12 7.12 8.70
CA THR A 122 -7.22 6.79 10.13
C THR A 122 -7.91 7.92 10.91
N TYR A 123 -8.60 7.58 11.99
CA TYR A 123 -9.09 8.59 12.93
C TYR A 123 -7.91 9.17 13.72
N PRO A 124 -7.92 10.49 14.01
CA PRO A 124 -6.92 11.08 14.89
C PRO A 124 -6.81 10.32 16.21
N LYS A 125 -5.58 10.18 16.74
CA LYS A 125 -5.29 9.56 18.04
C LYS A 125 -5.82 8.12 18.19
N THR A 126 -5.91 7.36 17.09
CA THR A 126 -6.44 6.00 17.09
C THR A 126 -5.40 5.01 16.52
N PRO A 127 -4.32 4.72 17.27
CA PRO A 127 -3.19 3.90 16.78
C PRO A 127 -3.60 2.49 16.34
N LYS A 128 -4.63 1.92 16.97
CA LYS A 128 -5.16 0.59 16.62
C LYS A 128 -5.60 0.46 15.16
N MET A 129 -5.98 1.55 14.49
CA MET A 129 -6.47 1.49 13.10
C MET A 129 -5.36 1.26 12.08
N ASN A 130 -4.13 1.68 12.40
CA ASN A 130 -2.96 1.55 11.55
C ASN A 130 -1.99 0.47 12.04
N ALA A 131 -2.37 -0.29 13.08
CA ALA A 131 -1.50 -1.23 13.79
C ALA A 131 -0.85 -2.31 12.90
N HIS A 132 -1.42 -2.59 11.73
CA HIS A 132 -0.89 -3.53 10.76
C HIS A 132 0.34 -2.98 10.05
N VAL A 133 0.22 -1.85 9.35
CA VAL A 133 1.37 -1.22 8.67
C VAL A 133 2.39 -0.73 9.69
N GLU A 134 1.97 -0.24 10.86
CA GLU A 134 2.89 0.11 11.95
C GLU A 134 3.71 -1.10 12.43
N ARG A 135 3.12 -2.30 12.44
CA ARG A 135 3.83 -3.53 12.79
C ARG A 135 4.81 -3.92 11.69
N PHE A 136 4.43 -3.80 10.43
CA PHE A 136 5.38 -3.98 9.31
C PHE A 136 6.54 -2.98 9.41
N ASN A 137 6.23 -1.71 9.66
CA ASN A 137 7.21 -0.62 9.78
C ASN A 137 8.18 -0.85 10.92
N ARG A 138 7.73 -1.35 12.07
CA ARG A 138 8.65 -1.78 13.13
C ARG A 138 9.52 -2.94 12.69
N THR A 139 8.92 -3.97 12.08
CA THR A 139 9.64 -5.18 11.64
C THR A 139 10.75 -4.86 10.63
N ILE A 140 10.45 -4.09 9.59
CA ILE A 140 11.44 -3.72 8.58
C ILE A 140 12.52 -2.77 9.14
N GLN A 141 12.19 -1.95 10.13
CA GLN A 141 13.18 -1.12 10.81
C GLN A 141 14.15 -1.96 11.62
N ASP A 142 13.62 -2.79 12.52
CA ASP A 142 14.39 -3.62 13.43
C ASP A 142 15.27 -4.63 12.68
N ASP A 143 14.74 -5.23 11.61
CA ASP A 143 15.43 -6.30 10.88
C ASP A 143 16.37 -5.80 9.79
N TRP A 144 16.17 -4.58 9.27
CA TRP A 144 16.86 -4.16 8.04
C TRP A 144 17.26 -2.69 7.98
N ILE A 145 16.32 -1.75 8.11
CA ILE A 145 16.60 -0.32 7.87
C ILE A 145 17.61 0.23 8.87
N ASP A 146 17.45 -0.08 10.16
CA ASP A 146 18.27 0.55 11.20
C ASP A 146 19.73 0.10 11.14
N TRP A 147 19.97 -1.15 10.74
CA TRP A 147 21.32 -1.69 10.49
C TRP A 147 21.99 -1.09 9.25
N ARG A 148 21.20 -0.53 8.32
CA ARG A 148 21.65 0.01 7.03
C ARG A 148 21.34 1.49 6.86
N ILE A 149 21.15 2.21 7.97
CA ILE A 149 20.73 3.61 7.93
C ILE A 149 21.69 4.50 7.14
N ALA A 150 22.99 4.16 7.09
CA ALA A 150 23.99 4.89 6.30
C ALA A 150 23.75 4.76 4.78
N ASP A 151 23.22 3.62 4.32
CA ASP A 151 22.98 3.36 2.89
C ASP A 151 21.86 4.27 2.34
N LEU A 152 20.94 4.76 3.19
CA LEU A 152 19.88 5.71 2.80
C LEU A 152 20.41 7.07 2.30
N ALA A 153 21.70 7.38 2.49
CA ALA A 153 22.33 8.53 1.83
C ALA A 153 22.15 8.45 0.29
N ASP A 154 22.19 7.23 -0.24
CA ASP A 154 21.91 6.85 -1.62
C ASP A 154 20.70 5.89 -1.70
N PRO A 155 19.47 6.42 -1.84
CA PRO A 155 18.27 5.60 -1.90
C PRO A 155 18.28 4.54 -3.00
N ASP A 156 18.95 4.76 -4.13
CA ASP A 156 18.95 3.80 -5.23
C ASP A 156 19.76 2.55 -4.85
N LYS A 157 20.93 2.75 -4.23
CA LYS A 157 21.75 1.65 -3.67
C LYS A 157 21.01 0.94 -2.53
N PHE A 158 20.39 1.71 -1.63
CA PHE A 158 19.58 1.15 -0.54
C PHE A 158 18.44 0.29 -1.09
N ASN A 159 17.69 0.78 -2.06
CA ASN A 159 16.54 0.08 -2.64
C ASN A 159 16.94 -1.22 -3.34
N HIS A 160 18.07 -1.25 -4.05
CA HIS A 160 18.59 -2.50 -4.63
C HIS A 160 18.80 -3.59 -3.57
N ALA A 161 19.45 -3.24 -2.45
CA ALA A 161 19.68 -4.20 -1.37
C ALA A 161 18.38 -4.54 -0.61
N LEU A 162 17.43 -3.60 -0.55
CA LEU A 162 16.14 -3.79 0.12
C LEU A 162 15.29 -4.84 -0.59
N MET A 163 15.40 -4.98 -1.92
CA MET A 163 14.62 -5.94 -2.69
C MET A 163 14.85 -7.38 -2.21
N ASP A 164 16.08 -7.78 -1.91
CA ASP A 164 16.39 -9.12 -1.41
C ASP A 164 15.69 -9.41 -0.08
N TYR A 165 15.66 -8.42 0.82
CA TYR A 165 14.94 -8.52 2.08
C TYR A 165 13.42 -8.63 1.87
N LEU A 166 12.85 -7.83 0.97
CA LEU A 166 11.42 -7.88 0.66
C LEU A 166 11.02 -9.20 0.01
N ILE A 167 11.86 -9.78 -0.85
CA ILE A 167 11.67 -11.12 -1.39
C ILE A 167 11.65 -12.14 -0.25
N PHE A 168 12.63 -12.10 0.65
CA PHE A 168 12.65 -12.97 1.84
C PHE A 168 11.38 -12.80 2.71
N TYR A 169 11.00 -11.56 3.01
CA TYR A 169 9.85 -11.22 3.85
C TYR A 169 8.55 -11.80 3.30
N ASN A 170 8.33 -11.68 1.98
CA ASN A 170 7.09 -12.12 1.34
C ASN A 170 7.08 -13.61 1.01
N THR A 171 8.23 -14.23 0.73
CA THR A 171 8.27 -15.61 0.22
C THR A 171 8.67 -16.64 1.27
N ARG A 172 9.50 -16.28 2.24
CA ARG A 172 10.12 -17.24 3.19
C ARG A 172 9.77 -16.97 4.65
N ARG A 173 9.69 -15.71 5.06
CA ARG A 173 9.41 -15.36 6.46
C ARG A 173 8.00 -15.82 6.83
N VAL A 174 7.87 -16.58 7.91
CA VAL A 174 6.56 -16.91 8.49
C VAL A 174 6.02 -15.77 9.35
N HIS A 175 4.71 -15.53 9.30
CA HIS A 175 4.09 -14.40 9.99
C HIS A 175 3.18 -14.85 11.13
N PHE A 176 3.15 -14.09 12.22
CA PHE A 176 2.27 -14.35 13.37
C PHE A 176 0.79 -14.34 12.98
N ALA A 177 0.40 -13.52 11.99
CA ALA A 177 -0.96 -13.51 11.44
C ALA A 177 -1.40 -14.89 10.92
N PHE A 178 -0.44 -15.73 10.53
CA PHE A 178 -0.66 -17.09 10.04
C PHE A 178 -0.13 -18.14 11.03
N GLN A 179 -0.21 -17.84 12.33
CA GLN A 179 0.25 -18.72 13.42
C GLN A 179 1.72 -19.13 13.28
N ASN A 180 2.56 -18.29 12.67
CA ASN A 180 3.97 -18.57 12.36
C ASN A 180 4.17 -19.82 11.48
N LYS A 181 3.20 -20.13 10.59
CA LYS A 181 3.28 -21.30 9.70
C LYS A 181 3.51 -20.94 8.23
N LEU A 182 3.06 -19.77 7.80
CA LEU A 182 3.05 -19.38 6.38
C LEU A 182 3.70 -18.02 6.19
N SER A 183 4.37 -17.86 5.04
CA SER A 183 4.69 -16.56 4.46
C SER A 183 3.49 -15.98 3.69
N PRO A 184 3.49 -14.67 3.37
CA PRO A 184 2.46 -14.07 2.54
C PRO A 184 2.23 -14.81 1.22
N ALA A 185 3.31 -15.17 0.51
CA ALA A 185 3.22 -15.93 -0.74
C ALA A 185 2.61 -17.32 -0.53
N GLN A 186 3.01 -18.04 0.53
CA GLN A 186 2.45 -19.36 0.84
C GLN A 186 0.97 -19.29 1.22
N PHE A 187 0.58 -18.28 2.01
CA PHE A 187 -0.82 -18.01 2.33
C PHE A 187 -1.63 -17.75 1.06
N MET A 188 -1.09 -16.97 0.15
CA MET A 188 -1.75 -16.68 -1.12
C MET A 188 -1.95 -17.90 -2.00
N LEU A 189 -0.93 -18.75 -2.14
CA LEU A 189 -1.05 -20.01 -2.89
C LEU A 189 -2.16 -20.91 -2.29
N GLN A 190 -2.22 -21.01 -0.95
CA GLN A 190 -3.28 -21.77 -0.29
C GLN A 190 -4.67 -21.14 -0.45
N TRP A 191 -4.76 -19.81 -0.39
CA TRP A 191 -6.01 -19.09 -0.58
C TRP A 191 -6.55 -19.30 -2.00
N GLN A 192 -5.69 -19.20 -3.01
CA GLN A 192 -6.05 -19.44 -4.42
C GLN A 192 -6.55 -20.87 -4.65
N ALA A 193 -5.86 -21.87 -4.08
CA ALA A 193 -6.28 -23.27 -4.19
C ALA A 193 -7.67 -23.55 -3.59
N LYS A 194 -8.17 -22.68 -2.70
CA LYS A 194 -9.48 -22.81 -2.05
C LYS A 194 -10.61 -22.04 -2.75
N GLN A 195 -10.31 -21.19 -3.73
CA GLN A 195 -11.34 -20.41 -4.44
C GLN A 195 -12.09 -21.32 -5.44
N PRO A 196 -13.40 -21.60 -5.27
CA PRO A 196 -14.08 -22.63 -6.06
C PRO A 196 -14.42 -22.27 -7.53
N ILE A 197 -13.87 -21.22 -8.14
CA ILE A 197 -14.51 -20.59 -9.32
C ILE A 197 -13.64 -20.43 -10.59
N ILE A 198 -12.31 -20.61 -10.57
CA ILE A 198 -11.51 -20.39 -11.81
C ILE A 198 -11.10 -21.69 -12.53
N LEU A 199 -11.03 -22.83 -11.84
CA LEU A 199 -10.62 -24.11 -12.47
C LEU A 199 -11.79 -24.97 -12.98
N ASN A 200 -13.03 -24.68 -12.59
CA ASN A 200 -14.23 -25.48 -12.90
C ASN A 200 -15.34 -24.68 -13.63
N MET A 201 -14.99 -23.68 -14.44
CA MET A 201 -15.96 -23.19 -15.42
C MET A 201 -16.05 -24.23 -16.55
N PRO A 202 -17.23 -24.79 -16.87
CA PRO A 202 -17.38 -25.55 -18.11
C PRO A 202 -16.99 -24.64 -19.28
N GLN A 203 -16.12 -25.15 -20.15
CA GLN A 203 -15.56 -24.41 -21.28
C GLN A 203 -16.63 -23.97 -22.31
N GLU A 204 -17.84 -24.51 -22.21
CA GLU A 204 -18.97 -24.17 -23.08
C GLU A 204 -20.13 -23.57 -22.27
N SER A 205 -20.51 -22.34 -22.63
CA SER A 205 -21.80 -21.75 -22.29
C SER A 205 -22.81 -22.14 -23.36
N ARG A 206 -23.99 -22.66 -22.97
CA ARG A 206 -25.13 -22.90 -23.88
C ARG A 206 -25.82 -21.61 -24.35
N ILE A 207 -25.28 -20.44 -24.03
CA ILE A 207 -25.84 -19.14 -24.34
C ILE A 207 -24.79 -18.38 -25.13
N GLY A 208 -25.07 -18.15 -26.42
CA GLY A 208 -24.16 -17.73 -27.48
C GLY A 208 -23.60 -16.30 -27.39
N TRP A 209 -23.08 -15.91 -26.22
CA TRP A 209 -22.26 -14.71 -26.07
C TRP A 209 -20.78 -15.11 -26.12
N HIS A 210 -20.09 -14.64 -27.14
CA HIS A 210 -18.65 -14.84 -27.34
C HIS A 210 -17.90 -14.00 -26.29
N TYR A 211 -17.11 -14.64 -25.42
CA TYR A 211 -16.32 -13.91 -24.44
C TYR A 211 -15.10 -13.23 -25.07
N THR A 212 -14.81 -12.02 -24.61
CA THR A 212 -13.45 -11.46 -24.57
C THR A 212 -12.60 -12.38 -23.70
N THR A 213 -11.54 -12.96 -24.28
CA THR A 213 -10.55 -13.75 -23.56
C THR A 213 -9.96 -12.92 -22.42
N ALA A 214 -10.23 -13.32 -21.17
CA ALA A 214 -9.39 -12.92 -20.06
C ALA A 214 -8.00 -13.50 -20.33
N ARG A 215 -7.09 -12.69 -20.88
CA ARG A 215 -5.68 -13.03 -21.02
C ARG A 215 -5.06 -13.15 -19.62
N PHE A 216 -5.25 -14.29 -18.97
CA PHE A 216 -4.33 -14.77 -17.94
C PHE A 216 -3.03 -15.17 -18.65
N SER A 217 -2.18 -14.18 -18.89
CA SER A 217 -0.84 -14.42 -19.40
C SER A 217 0.01 -14.80 -18.20
N PHE A 218 0.03 -16.08 -17.84
CA PHE A 218 1.14 -16.65 -17.10
C PHE A 218 2.38 -16.56 -18.01
N LEU A 219 3.13 -15.48 -17.93
CA LEU A 219 4.51 -15.49 -18.39
C LEU A 219 5.31 -16.22 -17.32
N GLY A 220 5.39 -17.54 -17.50
CA GLY A 220 6.36 -18.38 -16.81
C GLY A 220 7.76 -17.87 -17.12
N LEU A 221 8.51 -17.53 -16.08
CA LEU A 221 9.96 -17.39 -16.14
C LEU A 221 10.55 -18.75 -15.80
N VAL A 222 11.01 -19.43 -16.86
CA VAL A 222 12.16 -20.34 -16.83
C VAL A 222 13.41 -19.48 -16.74
#